data_AF-A0A9Q3KQW0-F1
#
_entry.id   AF-A0A9Q3KQW0-F1
#
_cell.length_a   1.000
_cell.length_b   1.000
_cell.length_c   1.000
_cell.angle_alpha   90.00
_cell.angle_beta   90.00
_cell.angle_gamma   90.00
#
_symmetry.space_group_name_H-M   'P 1'
#
loop_
_entity.id
_entity.type
_entity.pdbx_description
1 polymer ?
#
loop_
_entity_poly.entity_id
_entity_poly.type
_entity_poly.pdbx_seq_one_letter_code
_entity_poly.pdbx_strand_id
1 'polypeptide(L)'
;KWDKSHKVPNFKVGDLVLVSPLNFNNIKGQKKLKYSYLGPFVIVALHGTNAVQVKLSGELENKHPTLPVSLIKPYQPTDKELFPLRNPTPLSVPPVEQDVDKKIKKFMS
;
A
#
# COMPACT_ATOMS: atom_id res chain seq x y z
N LYS A 1 -21.63 11.34 1.14
CA LYS A 1 -21.43 12.75 1.52
C LYS A 1 -19.93 13.02 1.44
N TRP A 2 -19.50 13.79 0.43
CA TRP A 2 -18.10 14.22 0.24
C TRP A 2 -17.79 15.27 1.30
N ASP A 3 -16.83 14.99 2.19
CA ASP A 3 -16.52 15.87 3.32
C ASP A 3 -15.91 17.19 2.85
N LYS A 4 -16.49 18.30 3.32
CA LYS A 4 -16.12 19.71 3.09
C LYS A 4 -14.65 20.07 3.40
N SER A 5 -13.86 19.14 3.95
CA SER A 5 -12.44 19.31 4.26
C SER A 5 -11.50 18.64 3.23
N HIS A 6 -12.03 18.09 2.13
CA HIS A 6 -11.21 17.57 1.04
C HIS A 6 -10.47 18.71 0.34
N LYS A 7 -9.27 19.04 0.84
CA LYS A 7 -8.29 19.83 0.09
C LYS A 7 -7.80 18.97 -1.06
N VAL A 8 -7.97 19.45 -2.29
CA VAL A 8 -7.37 18.83 -3.46
C VAL A 8 -5.85 18.87 -3.26
N PRO A 9 -5.17 17.73 -3.13
CA PRO A 9 -3.72 17.73 -2.98
C PRO A 9 -3.11 18.23 -4.30
N ASN A 10 -2.25 19.24 -4.22
CA ASN A 10 -1.52 19.71 -5.38
C ASN A 10 -0.30 18.81 -5.60
N PHE A 11 -0.47 17.77 -6.40
CA PHE A 11 0.59 16.83 -6.75
C PHE A 11 1.46 17.38 -7.89
N LYS A 12 2.75 17.08 -7.85
CA LYS A 12 3.70 17.39 -8.93
C LYS A 12 4.38 16.12 -9.43
N VAL A 13 4.82 16.15 -10.68
CA VAL A 13 5.68 15.11 -11.23
C VAL A 13 6.98 15.07 -10.42
N GLY A 14 7.38 13.88 -9.99
CA GLY A 14 8.51 13.66 -9.09
C GLY A 14 8.15 13.48 -7.62
N ASP A 15 6.93 13.84 -7.20
CA ASP A 15 6.51 13.65 -5.80
C ASP A 15 6.40 12.17 -5.45
N LEU A 16 6.74 11.86 -4.20
CA LEU A 16 6.53 10.54 -3.61
C LEU A 16 5.11 10.46 -3.05
N VAL A 17 4.41 9.38 -3.39
CA VAL A 17 3.04 9.14 -2.97
C VAL A 17 2.80 7.71 -2.53
N LEU A 18 1.81 7.56 -1.66
CA LEU A 18 1.28 6.31 -1.17
C LEU A 18 -0.01 5.98 -1.94
N VAL A 19 -0.14 4.73 -2.38
CA VAL A 19 -1.26 4.26 -3.20
C VAL A 19 -2.15 3.31 -2.41
N SER A 20 -3.46 3.51 -2.45
CA SER A 20 -4.41 2.62 -1.81
C SER A 20 -4.54 1.27 -2.56
N PRO A 21 -4.52 0.13 -1.86
CA PRO A 21 -4.68 -1.20 -2.45
C PRO A 21 -6.11 -1.52 -2.90
N LEU A 22 -7.10 -0.62 -2.69
CA LEU A 22 -8.53 -0.87 -2.92
C LEU A 22 -8.85 -1.42 -4.32
N ASN A 23 -8.15 -0.95 -5.35
CA ASN A 23 -8.36 -1.39 -6.73
C ASN A 23 -7.45 -2.54 -7.18
N PHE A 24 -6.65 -3.09 -6.26
CA PHE A 24 -5.66 -4.11 -6.57
C PHE A 24 -6.12 -5.47 -6.03
N ASN A 25 -6.88 -6.20 -6.85
CA ASN A 25 -7.48 -7.48 -6.46
C ASN A 25 -6.46 -8.61 -6.19
N ASN A 26 -5.22 -8.49 -6.70
CA ASN A 26 -4.20 -9.55 -6.65
C ASN A 26 -3.11 -9.33 -5.59
N ILE A 27 -3.28 -8.39 -4.66
CA ILE A 27 -2.32 -8.27 -3.56
C ILE A 27 -2.51 -9.46 -2.63
N LYS A 28 -1.46 -10.26 -2.45
CA LYS A 28 -1.47 -11.45 -1.60
C LYS A 28 -1.78 -11.10 -0.13
N GLY A 29 -2.31 -12.06 0.62
CA GLY A 29 -2.53 -11.94 2.07
C GLY A 29 -3.97 -11.74 2.52
N GLN A 30 -4.20 -11.84 3.83
CA GLN A 30 -5.51 -11.68 4.46
C GLN A 30 -5.90 -10.21 4.57
N LYS A 31 -7.17 -9.85 4.29
CA LYS A 31 -7.68 -8.46 4.28
C LYS A 31 -7.34 -7.67 5.57
N LYS A 32 -7.28 -8.33 6.73
CA LYS A 32 -6.98 -7.70 8.03
C LYS A 32 -5.48 -7.39 8.24
N LEU A 33 -4.59 -8.07 7.52
CA LEU A 33 -3.13 -7.96 7.67
C LEU A 33 -2.48 -7.21 6.50
N LYS A 34 -3.27 -6.73 5.53
CA LYS A 34 -2.77 -5.93 4.41
C LYS A 34 -2.47 -4.51 4.87
N TYR A 35 -1.42 -3.93 4.31
CA TYR A 35 -1.16 -2.50 4.46
C TYR A 35 -2.32 -1.69 3.90
N SER A 36 -2.69 -0.62 4.60
CA SER A 36 -3.73 0.31 4.13
C SER A 36 -3.31 1.10 2.90
N TYR A 37 -2.00 1.28 2.70
CA TYR A 37 -1.39 1.95 1.55
C TYR A 37 -0.06 1.28 1.17
N LEU A 38 0.30 1.37 -0.09
CA LEU A 38 1.50 0.78 -0.69
C LEU A 38 2.41 1.88 -1.25
N GLY A 39 3.69 1.58 -1.38
CA GLY A 39 4.69 2.54 -1.84
C GLY A 39 5.30 3.32 -0.67
N PRO A 40 6.34 4.09 -0.93
CA PRO A 40 6.24 5.26 -1.80
C PRO A 40 6.50 4.98 -3.29
N PHE A 41 5.68 5.58 -4.15
CA PHE A 41 5.85 5.57 -5.60
C PHE A 41 6.06 6.99 -6.11
N VAL A 42 6.78 7.12 -7.21
CA VAL A 42 7.04 8.43 -7.84
C VAL A 42 5.94 8.74 -8.84
N ILE A 43 5.41 9.95 -8.81
CA ILE A 43 4.51 10.45 -9.87
C ILE A 43 5.32 10.73 -11.13
N VAL A 44 4.93 10.12 -12.25
CA VAL A 44 5.58 10.28 -13.56
C VAL A 44 4.83 11.28 -14.43
N ALA A 45 3.50 11.34 -14.32
CA ALA A 45 2.69 12.27 -15.08
C ALA A 45 1.40 12.63 -14.34
N LEU A 46 0.84 13.80 -14.65
CA LEU A 46 -0.46 14.23 -14.16
C LEU A 46 -1.45 14.24 -15.33
N HIS A 47 -2.58 13.58 -15.14
CA HIS A 47 -3.67 13.50 -16.12
C HIS A 47 -4.80 14.42 -15.65
N GLY A 48 -4.62 15.71 -15.91
CA GLY A 48 -5.53 16.77 -15.43
C GLY A 48 -5.53 16.87 -13.90
N THR A 49 -6.71 17.11 -13.32
CA THR A 49 -6.89 17.32 -11.88
C THR A 49 -7.28 16.06 -11.11
N ASN A 50 -7.74 15.02 -11.81
CA ASN A 50 -8.42 13.88 -11.19
C ASN A 50 -7.61 12.59 -11.20
N ALA A 51 -6.59 12.49 -12.05
CA ALA A 51 -5.80 11.28 -12.21
C ALA A 51 -4.31 11.61 -12.29
N VAL A 52 -3.49 10.71 -11.75
CA VAL A 52 -2.03 10.80 -11.82
C VAL A 52 -1.48 9.44 -12.19
N GLN A 53 -0.35 9.44 -12.89
CA GLN A 53 0.36 8.25 -13.28
C GLN A 53 1.55 8.07 -12.35
N VAL A 54 1.62 6.91 -11.70
CA VAL A 54 2.69 6.55 -10.77
C VAL A 54 3.55 5.42 -11.34
N LYS A 55 4.83 5.44 -11.00
CA LYS A 55 5.74 4.32 -11.31
C LYS A 55 5.56 3.22 -10.27
N LEU A 56 4.74 2.23 -10.59
CA LEU A 56 4.57 1.03 -9.76
C LEU A 56 5.80 0.11 -9.85
N SER A 57 6.10 -0.62 -8.79
CA SER A 57 7.22 -1.56 -8.70
C SER A 57 6.82 -2.87 -8.00
N GLY A 58 7.62 -3.92 -8.18
CA GLY A 58 7.41 -5.24 -7.57
C GLY A 58 6.13 -5.92 -8.09
N GLU A 59 5.31 -6.44 -7.16
CA GLU A 59 4.07 -7.17 -7.50
C GLU A 59 3.01 -6.31 -8.23
N LEU A 60 3.21 -4.99 -8.29
CA LEU A 60 2.28 -4.03 -8.89
C LEU A 60 2.72 -3.54 -10.28
N GLU A 61 3.88 -3.94 -10.79
CA GLU A 61 4.40 -3.48 -12.10
C GLU A 61 3.45 -3.75 -13.26
N ASN A 62 2.75 -4.89 -13.20
CA ASN A 62 1.79 -5.31 -14.23
C ASN A 62 0.40 -4.68 -14.07
N LYS A 63 0.23 -3.73 -13.14
CA LYS A 63 -1.05 -3.08 -12.88
C LYS A 63 -1.10 -1.71 -13.55
N HIS A 64 -2.31 -1.21 -13.77
CA HIS A 64 -2.50 0.06 -14.44
C HIS A 64 -1.85 1.20 -13.63
N PRO A 65 -0.90 1.97 -14.20
CA PRO A 65 -0.13 2.96 -13.45
C PRO A 65 -0.90 4.26 -13.21
N THR A 66 -1.97 4.53 -13.96
CA THR A 66 -2.81 5.72 -13.76
C THR A 66 -3.91 5.42 -12.75
N LEU A 67 -3.95 6.24 -11.69
CA LEU A 67 -4.84 6.10 -10.56
C LEU A 67 -5.55 7.44 -10.27
N PRO A 68 -6.79 7.40 -9.78
CA PRO A 68 -7.48 8.60 -9.36
C PRO A 68 -6.83 9.20 -8.10
N VAL A 69 -6.82 10.53 -7.99
CA VAL A 69 -6.23 11.27 -6.87
C VAL A 69 -6.81 10.88 -5.51
N SER A 70 -8.05 10.37 -5.48
CA SER A 70 -8.72 9.90 -4.25
C SER A 70 -8.08 8.65 -3.63
N LEU A 71 -7.36 7.86 -4.42
CA LEU A 71 -6.67 6.66 -3.97
C LEU A 71 -5.21 6.91 -3.62
N ILE A 72 -4.79 8.18 -3.56
CA ILE A 72 -3.41 8.58 -3.45
C ILE A 72 -3.25 9.53 -2.28
N LYS A 73 -2.16 9.34 -1.53
CA LYS A 73 -1.77 10.23 -0.44
C LYS A 73 -0.35 10.72 -0.63
N PRO A 74 -0.03 11.97 -0.28
CA PRO A 74 1.35 12.43 -0.27
C PRO A 74 2.17 11.60 0.73
N TYR A 75 3.37 11.18 0.32
CA TYR A 75 4.30 10.51 1.21
C TYR A 75 4.96 11.53 2.13
N GLN A 76 4.90 11.29 3.44
CA GLN A 76 5.59 12.11 4.43
C GLN A 76 6.77 11.32 5.00
N PRO A 77 8.02 11.72 4.70
CA PRO A 77 9.17 11.10 5.32
C PRO A 77 9.17 11.38 6.83
N THR A 78 9.76 10.46 7.60
CA THR A 78 9.98 10.70 9.04
C THR A 78 11.01 11.81 9.21
N ASP A 79 10.65 12.82 9.99
CA ASP A 79 11.57 13.86 10.42
C ASP A 79 12.59 13.29 11.41
N LYS A 80 13.86 13.29 11.01
CA LYS A 80 14.96 12.73 11.80
C LYS A 80 15.36 13.61 12.97
N GLU A 81 15.12 14.92 12.90
CA GLU A 81 15.45 15.85 13.98
C GLU A 81 14.46 15.69 15.14
N LEU A 82 13.18 15.55 14.82
CA LEU A 82 12.12 15.33 15.81
C LEU A 82 12.10 13.89 16.35
N PHE A 83 12.48 12.90 15.54
CA PHE A 83 12.42 11.48 15.89
C PHE A 83 13.71 10.71 15.58
N PRO A 84 14.83 11.05 16.25
CA PRO A 84 16.15 10.47 15.93
C PRO A 84 16.26 8.96 16.19
N LEU A 85 15.41 8.41 17.07
CA LEU A 85 15.39 6.99 17.43
C LEU A 85 14.50 6.14 16.49
N ARG A 86 13.74 6.74 15.58
CA ARG A 86 12.90 6.00 14.63
C ARG A 86 13.73 5.47 13.47
N ASN A 87 14.28 4.27 13.66
CA ASN A 87 14.85 3.51 12.55
C ASN A 87 13.74 2.72 11.83
N PRO A 88 13.74 2.67 10.49
CA PRO A 88 12.78 1.85 9.76
C PRO A 88 13.01 0.38 10.13
N THR A 89 12.03 -0.25 10.77
CA THR A 89 12.08 -1.68 11.06
C THR A 89 11.98 -2.45 9.74
N PRO A 90 12.92 -3.36 9.42
CA PRO A 90 12.77 -4.22 8.27
C PRO A 90 11.52 -5.09 8.44
N LEU A 91 10.76 -5.26 7.36
CA LEU A 91 9.57 -6.09 7.35
C LEU A 91 9.98 -7.57 7.52
N SER A 92 10.08 -8.05 8.76
CA SER A 92 10.31 -9.47 9.04
C SER A 92 9.01 -10.22 8.77
N VAL A 93 8.98 -11.04 7.71
CA VAL A 93 7.90 -12.03 7.53
C VAL A 93 7.97 -12.99 8.73
N PRO A 94 6.87 -13.20 9.48
CA PRO A 94 6.86 -14.23 10.51
C PRO A 94 7.09 -15.60 9.88
N PRO A 95 7.76 -16.54 10.58
CA PRO A 95 7.88 -17.92 10.13
C PRO A 95 6.47 -18.48 9.87
N VAL A 96 6.22 -18.98 8.65
CA VAL A 96 4.99 -19.72 8.35
C VAL A 96 5.07 -21.05 9.09
N GLU A 97 4.22 -21.24 10.11
CA GLU A 97 4.02 -22.55 10.72
C GLU A 97 3.42 -23.48 9.65
N GLN A 98 4.15 -24.54 9.30
CA GLN A 98 3.65 -25.60 8.43
C GLN A 98 2.56 -26.35 9.20
N ASP A 99 1.30 -26.26 8.75
CA ASP A 99 0.20 -27.05 9.28
C ASP A 99 0.53 -28.54 9.09
N VAL A 100 0.90 -29.21 10.18
CA VAL A 100 1.11 -30.65 10.20
C VAL A 100 -0.26 -31.30 10.22
N ASP A 101 -0.65 -31.91 9.10
CA ASP A 101 -1.90 -32.65 8.91
C ASP A 101 -2.17 -33.62 10.07
N LYS A 102 -3.06 -33.23 11.00
CA LYS A 102 -3.55 -34.15 12.04
C LYS A 102 -4.59 -35.09 11.43
N LYS A 103 -4.13 -36.28 11.00
CA LYS A 103 -5.01 -37.43 10.71
C LYS A 103 -5.84 -37.80 11.95
N ILE A 104 -7.12 -37.43 11.95
CA ILE A 104 -8.09 -37.88 12.95
C ILE A 104 -8.43 -39.34 12.66
N LYS A 105 -7.98 -40.27 13.51
CA LYS A 105 -8.48 -41.66 13.51
C LYS A 105 -9.77 -41.71 14.34
N LYS A 106 -10.90 -41.92 13.66
CA LYS A 106 -12.21 -42.13 14.28
C LYS A 106 -12.28 -43.55 14.84
N PHE A 107 -12.40 -43.70 16.16
CA PHE A 107 -12.87 -44.92 16.80
C PHE A 107 -14.32 -44.68 17.23
N MET A 108 -15.25 -45.47 16.69
CA MET A 108 -16.62 -45.57 17.22
C MET A 108 -16.73 -46.86 18.02
N SER A 109 -17.25 -46.74 19.24
CA SER A 109 -17.71 -47.83 20.11
C SER A 109 -19.17 -48.16 19.80
#